data_AF-A0A356Z605-F1
#
_entry.id   AF-A0A356Z605-F1
#
_cell.length_a   1.000
_cell.length_b   1.000
_cell.length_c   1.000
_cell.angle_alpha   90.00
_cell.angle_beta   90.00
_cell.angle_gamma   90.00
#
_symmetry.space_group_name_H-M   'P 1'
#
loop_
_entity.id
_entity.type
_entity.pdbx_description
1 polymer ?
#
loop_
_entity_poly.entity_id
_entity_poly.type
_entity_poly.pdbx_seq_one_letter_code
_entity_poly.pdbx_strand_id
1 'polypeptide(L)'
;MFLTLFNNQKGEVLEHKGLTMLGRSGSEWVEPEPEEMIPLPRGASLVTLPGHIPVGLDKSERLTYCETDPSHSSQRVFAVAALLPQGFTRTLLPACVNSSSMEILPLLGYSAVGLKNDKIYVAAVQTDEHRKWHPTYYNTDGLPARINRMLKKHPRNRIYNQLAKCSLEYSCFTAQNIFYQRWEAGIPTTCTCNADCLGCISESHLKVDSPQHRLNFVPTVEEITEVGAEHLQNAREGIISFGQGCEGEPALNGANLAQAIIRIRQQTAKGTINLNSNAGYWDGIKAMCDAGLNAMRVTIFSCDQENYNNYHRPRNYALEDVKKAINYAGDKGLRVSLNLLTFPGFTDREDEIEQLLDFVGKNQVHAIQFRNLNIDPDYLLEQFPGGGQPVGINGMMHILQEEAPQVKLTSYTHPVE
;
A
#
# COMPACT_ATOMS: atom_id res chain seq x y z
N MET A 1 -21.54 19.65 6.27
CA MET A 1 -21.74 18.58 7.24
C MET A 1 -21.88 17.25 6.51
N PHE A 2 -21.15 16.24 6.97
CA PHE A 2 -21.24 14.85 6.50
C PHE A 2 -21.96 14.05 7.58
N LEU A 3 -22.84 13.13 7.22
CA LEU A 3 -23.56 12.26 8.16
C LEU A 3 -22.77 10.98 8.40
N THR A 4 -22.81 10.47 9.63
CA THR A 4 -22.23 9.17 9.97
C THR A 4 -22.93 8.06 9.19
N LEU A 5 -22.13 7.16 8.61
CA LEU A 5 -22.62 5.93 7.97
C LEU A 5 -22.46 4.74 8.93
N PHE A 6 -23.39 3.80 8.87
CA PHE A 6 -23.32 2.52 9.57
C PHE A 6 -23.78 1.37 8.68
N ASN A 7 -23.39 0.15 9.04
CA ASN A 7 -23.85 -1.09 8.41
C ASN A 7 -24.83 -1.80 9.33
N ASN A 8 -26.01 -2.15 8.83
CA ASN A 8 -26.95 -2.97 9.60
C ASN A 8 -26.62 -4.47 9.48
N GLN A 9 -27.34 -5.32 10.20
CA GLN A 9 -27.11 -6.78 10.20
C GLN A 9 -27.36 -7.46 8.85
N LYS A 10 -28.03 -6.78 7.90
CA LYS A 10 -28.25 -7.27 6.53
C LYS A 10 -27.12 -6.90 5.58
N GLY A 11 -26.13 -6.14 6.04
CA GLY A 11 -25.05 -5.63 5.19
C GLY A 11 -25.41 -4.35 4.43
N GLU A 12 -26.53 -3.71 4.74
CA GLU A 12 -26.93 -2.45 4.09
C GLU A 12 -26.20 -1.28 4.74
N VAL A 13 -25.66 -0.37 3.92
CA VAL A 13 -25.02 0.87 4.38
C VAL A 13 -26.06 1.99 4.44
N LEU A 14 -26.26 2.55 5.62
CA LEU A 14 -27.30 3.53 5.92
C LEU A 14 -26.70 4.75 6.64
N GLU A 15 -27.34 5.90 6.52
CA GLU A 15 -26.96 7.12 7.24
C GLU A 15 -27.66 7.25 8.59
N HIS A 16 -26.93 7.79 9.56
CA HIS A 16 -27.51 8.23 10.82
C HIS A 16 -27.88 9.71 10.74
N LYS A 17 -29.15 10.02 10.43
CA LYS A 17 -29.65 11.40 10.23
C LYS A 17 -29.45 12.36 11.41
N GLY A 18 -29.25 11.82 12.61
CA GLY A 18 -29.00 12.60 13.83
C GLY A 18 -27.52 12.77 14.20
N LEU A 19 -26.58 12.19 13.44
CA LEU A 19 -25.16 12.21 13.77
C LEU A 19 -24.31 12.78 12.62
N THR A 20 -23.47 13.74 12.98
CA THR A 20 -22.39 14.24 12.13
C THR A 20 -21.21 13.27 12.17
N MET A 21 -20.65 13.00 11.00
CA MET A 21 -19.46 12.17 10.83
C MET A 21 -18.28 12.74 11.59
N LEU A 22 -17.56 11.86 12.27
CA LEU A 22 -16.18 12.08 12.70
C LEU A 22 -15.24 11.20 11.88
N GLY A 23 -13.99 11.64 11.78
CA GLY A 23 -12.84 10.81 11.43
C GLY A 23 -11.87 10.71 12.60
N ARG A 24 -10.77 10.00 12.38
CA ARG A 24 -9.67 9.86 13.33
C ARG A 24 -8.36 10.31 12.71
N SER A 25 -7.65 11.18 13.43
CA SER A 25 -6.23 11.44 13.23
C SER A 25 -5.50 10.81 14.41
N GLY A 26 -4.97 9.61 14.20
CA GLY A 26 -4.44 8.78 15.28
C GLY A 26 -5.54 8.43 16.29
N SER A 27 -5.33 8.81 17.54
CA SER A 27 -6.29 8.56 18.63
C SER A 27 -7.34 9.66 18.76
N GLU A 28 -7.15 10.82 18.12
CA GLU A 28 -8.05 11.96 18.25
C GLU A 28 -9.23 11.86 17.29
N TRP A 29 -10.43 12.18 17.79
CA TRP A 29 -11.62 12.32 16.97
C TRP A 29 -11.70 13.74 16.41
N VAL A 30 -11.84 13.84 15.09
CA VAL A 30 -11.87 15.14 14.39
C VAL A 30 -13.06 15.20 13.45
N GLU A 31 -13.64 16.38 13.29
CA GLU A 31 -14.54 16.64 12.19
C GLU A 31 -13.72 16.81 10.91
N PRO A 32 -14.07 16.14 9.79
CA PRO A 32 -13.31 16.26 8.56
C PRO A 32 -13.49 17.63 7.92
N GLU A 33 -12.39 18.24 7.48
CA GLU A 33 -12.45 19.45 6.68
C GLU A 33 -13.00 19.15 5.27
N PRO A 34 -13.72 20.08 4.62
CA PRO A 34 -14.27 19.86 3.28
C PRO A 34 -13.22 19.44 2.25
N GLU A 35 -12.00 19.96 2.34
CA GLU A 35 -10.86 19.71 1.44
C GLU A 35 -10.25 18.31 1.63
N GLU A 36 -10.54 17.64 2.74
CA GLU A 36 -10.10 16.27 3.01
C GLU A 36 -11.06 15.22 2.48
N MET A 37 -12.26 15.64 2.01
CA MET A 37 -13.36 14.77 1.67
C MET A 37 -13.67 14.81 0.17
N ILE A 38 -13.38 13.73 -0.53
CA ILE A 38 -13.74 13.57 -1.95
C ILE A 38 -14.94 12.64 -2.11
N PRO A 39 -15.75 12.77 -3.18
CA PRO A 39 -16.72 11.75 -3.53
C PRO A 39 -16.04 10.38 -3.63
N LEU A 40 -16.68 9.33 -3.10
CA LEU A 40 -16.12 7.98 -3.09
C LEU A 40 -15.65 7.59 -4.52
N PRO A 41 -14.34 7.38 -4.75
CA PRO A 41 -13.83 7.17 -6.09
C PRO A 41 -14.34 5.84 -6.63
N ARG A 42 -14.63 5.80 -7.93
CA ARG A 42 -15.03 4.57 -8.60
C ARG A 42 -13.93 3.52 -8.43
N GLY A 43 -14.31 2.32 -8.04
CA GLY A 43 -13.36 1.24 -7.76
C GLY A 43 -12.89 1.17 -6.31
N ALA A 44 -13.31 2.08 -5.43
CA ALA A 44 -13.25 1.86 -3.99
C ALA A 44 -14.30 0.82 -3.56
N SER A 45 -14.00 0.12 -2.46
CA SER A 45 -14.91 -0.83 -1.83
C SER A 45 -15.34 -0.31 -0.47
N LEU A 46 -16.63 -0.40 -0.16
CA LEU A 46 -17.11 -0.20 1.21
C LEU A 46 -16.95 -1.51 1.99
N VAL A 47 -16.49 -1.41 3.22
CA VAL A 47 -16.30 -2.54 4.12
C VAL A 47 -16.89 -2.25 5.49
N THR A 48 -17.44 -3.29 6.09
CA THR A 48 -17.86 -3.29 7.48
C THR A 48 -16.64 -3.54 8.36
N LEU A 49 -16.59 -2.89 9.54
CA LEU A 49 -15.60 -3.16 10.58
C LEU A 49 -16.29 -4.00 11.65
N PRO A 50 -16.12 -5.34 11.63
CA PRO A 50 -16.78 -6.21 12.61
C PRO A 50 -16.37 -5.83 14.03
N GLY A 51 -17.33 -5.89 14.95
CA GLY A 51 -17.10 -5.52 16.35
C GLY A 51 -16.88 -4.03 16.62
N HIS A 52 -16.84 -3.17 15.60
CA HIS A 52 -16.60 -1.74 15.78
C HIS A 52 -17.91 -0.94 15.71
N ILE A 53 -18.14 -0.11 16.73
CA ILE A 53 -19.30 0.76 16.86
C ILE A 53 -18.97 2.12 16.22
N PRO A 54 -19.76 2.64 15.27
CA PRO A 54 -19.53 3.95 14.68
C PRO A 54 -19.75 5.07 15.72
N VAL A 55 -18.92 6.11 15.63
CA VAL A 55 -18.96 7.29 16.51
C VAL A 55 -19.24 8.54 15.68
N GLY A 56 -20.05 9.46 16.22
CA GLY A 56 -20.33 10.75 15.60
C GLY A 56 -20.71 11.81 16.64
N LEU A 57 -20.99 13.02 16.18
CA LEU A 57 -21.50 14.11 17.03
C LEU A 57 -23.02 14.24 16.89
N ASP A 58 -23.73 14.32 18.03
CA ASP A 58 -25.15 14.66 18.04
C ASP A 58 -25.39 16.16 17.78
N LYS A 59 -26.66 16.56 17.71
CA LYS A 59 -27.06 17.96 17.50
C LYS A 59 -26.61 18.93 18.59
N SER A 60 -26.17 18.42 19.74
CA SER A 60 -25.64 19.19 20.87
C SER A 60 -24.11 19.11 20.92
N GLU A 61 -23.46 18.67 19.83
CA GLU A 61 -22.01 18.49 19.71
C GLU A 61 -21.43 17.48 20.72
N ARG A 62 -22.24 16.51 21.15
CA ARG A 62 -21.79 15.45 22.05
C ARG A 62 -21.40 14.20 21.27
N LEU A 63 -20.26 13.64 21.63
CA LEU A 63 -19.82 12.32 21.17
C LEU A 63 -20.89 11.28 21.49
N THR A 64 -21.32 10.56 20.46
CA THR A 64 -22.40 9.57 20.54
C THR A 64 -21.98 8.30 19.82
N TYR A 65 -22.21 7.18 20.49
CA TYR A 65 -21.93 5.82 20.02
C TYR A 65 -23.19 5.22 19.42
N CYS A 66 -23.12 4.79 18.17
CA CYS A 66 -24.26 4.22 17.46
C CYS A 66 -24.25 2.69 17.59
N GLU A 67 -24.75 2.16 18.72
CA GLU A 67 -24.75 0.71 18.98
C GLU A 67 -25.85 -0.05 18.22
N THR A 68 -26.97 0.63 17.94
CA THR A 68 -28.16 0.02 17.34
C THR A 68 -28.73 0.85 16.20
N ASP A 69 -29.49 0.18 15.33
CA ASP A 69 -30.15 0.83 14.19
C ASP A 69 -31.21 1.82 14.72
N PRO A 70 -31.14 3.12 14.35
CA PRO A 70 -32.12 4.13 14.78
C PRO A 70 -33.56 3.82 14.38
N SER A 71 -33.75 3.04 13.30
CA SER A 71 -35.06 2.59 12.82
C SER A 71 -35.49 1.26 13.44
N HIS A 72 -34.53 0.49 13.97
CA HIS A 72 -34.74 -0.84 14.53
C HIS A 72 -33.85 -1.06 15.77
N SER A 73 -34.24 -0.45 16.90
CA SER A 73 -33.41 -0.35 18.12
C SER A 73 -32.96 -1.67 18.76
N SER A 74 -33.46 -2.82 18.30
CA SER A 74 -33.02 -4.17 18.72
C SER A 74 -31.90 -4.76 17.86
N GLN A 75 -31.53 -4.12 16.75
CA GLN A 75 -30.51 -4.61 15.81
C GLN A 75 -29.21 -3.85 16.01
N ARG A 76 -28.11 -4.59 16.14
CA ARG A 76 -26.77 -3.97 16.21
C ARG A 76 -26.35 -3.42 14.87
N VAL A 77 -25.52 -2.40 14.91
CA VAL A 77 -24.88 -1.84 13.71
C VAL A 77 -23.37 -1.86 13.84
N PHE A 78 -22.69 -1.68 12.73
CA PHE A 78 -21.25 -1.73 12.63
C PHE A 78 -20.72 -0.51 11.88
N ALA A 79 -19.49 -0.10 12.22
CA ALA A 79 -18.81 0.97 11.52
C ALA A 79 -18.50 0.59 10.07
N VAL A 80 -18.49 1.60 9.20
CA VAL A 80 -18.21 1.47 7.77
C VAL A 80 -16.94 2.23 7.44
N ALA A 81 -16.11 1.64 6.57
CA ALA A 81 -14.95 2.30 5.99
C ALA A 81 -14.92 2.10 4.47
N ALA A 82 -14.04 2.83 3.80
CA ALA A 82 -13.67 2.58 2.42
C ALA A 82 -12.24 2.00 2.32
N LEU A 83 -12.06 1.07 1.38
CA LEU A 83 -10.77 0.68 0.85
C LEU A 83 -10.52 1.47 -0.44
N LEU A 84 -9.49 2.30 -0.43
CA LEU A 84 -9.14 3.16 -1.56
C LEU A 84 -8.36 2.37 -2.62
N PRO A 85 -8.64 2.57 -3.92
CA PRO A 85 -7.76 2.06 -4.96
C PRO A 85 -6.46 2.86 -5.00
N GLN A 86 -5.44 2.30 -5.67
CA GLN A 86 -4.18 3.01 -5.88
C GLN A 86 -4.41 4.33 -6.65
N GLY A 87 -3.68 5.38 -6.24
CA GLY A 87 -3.84 6.74 -6.73
C GLY A 87 -4.54 7.67 -5.72
N PHE A 88 -5.03 7.12 -4.60
CA PHE A 88 -5.65 7.89 -3.53
C PHE A 88 -5.03 7.56 -2.18
N THR A 89 -4.74 8.61 -1.41
CA THR A 89 -4.17 8.52 -0.06
C THR A 89 -5.24 8.93 0.94
N ARG A 90 -5.45 8.11 1.98
CA ARG A 90 -6.42 8.42 3.02
C ARG A 90 -5.95 9.61 3.86
N THR A 91 -6.87 10.48 4.22
CA THR A 91 -6.59 11.64 5.09
C THR A 91 -7.04 11.40 6.53
N LEU A 92 -8.05 10.54 6.75
CA LEU A 92 -8.54 10.18 8.08
C LEU A 92 -8.89 8.69 8.20
N LEU A 93 -8.73 8.17 9.40
CA LEU A 93 -9.18 6.82 9.81
C LEU A 93 -10.66 6.85 10.20
N PRO A 94 -11.40 5.72 10.13
CA PRO A 94 -12.80 5.68 10.55
C PRO A 94 -12.97 6.00 12.04
N ALA A 95 -13.95 6.84 12.40
CA ALA A 95 -14.32 7.08 13.79
C ALA A 95 -15.19 5.93 14.32
N CYS A 96 -14.57 5.02 15.04
CA CYS A 96 -15.25 3.90 15.69
C CYS A 96 -14.53 3.48 16.96
N VAL A 97 -15.24 2.76 17.83
CA VAL A 97 -14.67 2.10 19.00
C VAL A 97 -14.84 0.59 18.90
N ASN A 98 -13.82 -0.15 19.29
CA ASN A 98 -13.90 -1.59 19.35
C ASN A 98 -14.76 -2.01 20.56
N SER A 99 -15.89 -2.69 20.30
CA SER A 99 -16.77 -3.23 21.35
C SER A 99 -16.32 -4.60 21.88
N SER A 100 -15.38 -5.24 21.18
CA SER A 100 -14.83 -6.56 21.51
C SER A 100 -13.32 -6.44 21.58
N SER A 101 -12.77 -6.30 22.79
CA SER A 101 -11.34 -6.11 23.05
C SER A 101 -10.41 -7.25 22.59
N MET A 102 -10.89 -8.21 21.78
CA MET A 102 -10.17 -9.41 21.37
C MET A 102 -10.00 -9.56 19.85
N GLU A 103 -10.66 -8.76 19.00
CA GLU A 103 -10.60 -8.94 17.55
C GLU A 103 -9.75 -7.84 16.88
N ILE A 104 -8.62 -8.26 16.31
CA ILE A 104 -7.77 -7.43 15.43
C ILE A 104 -8.42 -7.41 14.05
N LEU A 105 -8.56 -6.23 13.46
CA LEU A 105 -9.06 -6.06 12.10
C LEU A 105 -8.11 -6.68 11.06
N PRO A 106 -8.64 -7.22 9.95
CA PRO A 106 -7.83 -7.65 8.81
C PRO A 106 -6.84 -6.57 8.34
N LEU A 107 -5.72 -6.99 7.74
CA LEU A 107 -4.68 -6.07 7.23
C LEU A 107 -5.15 -5.31 5.97
N LEU A 108 -5.96 -4.27 6.17
CA LEU A 108 -6.56 -3.42 5.14
C LEU A 108 -6.39 -1.93 5.45
N GLY A 109 -6.43 -1.09 4.40
CA GLY A 109 -6.27 0.36 4.49
C GLY A 109 -7.59 1.07 4.73
N TYR A 110 -8.13 0.99 5.95
CA TYR A 110 -9.41 1.60 6.31
C TYR A 110 -9.37 3.14 6.24
N SER A 111 -10.37 3.73 5.57
CA SER A 111 -10.53 5.17 5.39
C SER A 111 -11.93 5.61 5.83
N ALA A 112 -12.04 6.77 6.49
CA ALA A 112 -13.31 7.30 7.00
C ALA A 112 -14.29 7.61 5.85
N VAL A 113 -15.58 7.31 6.05
CA VAL A 113 -16.66 7.62 5.07
C VAL A 113 -17.85 8.30 5.72
N GLY A 114 -18.54 9.14 4.95
CA GLY A 114 -19.77 9.81 5.38
C GLY A 114 -20.68 10.16 4.22
N LEU A 115 -21.94 10.48 4.52
CA LEU A 115 -22.93 10.85 3.50
C LEU A 115 -23.13 12.38 3.44
N LYS A 116 -23.14 12.94 2.23
CA LYS A 116 -23.54 14.33 2.01
C LYS A 116 -24.27 14.44 0.67
N ASN A 117 -25.45 15.04 0.66
CA ASN A 117 -26.28 15.24 -0.54
C ASN A 117 -26.48 13.94 -1.35
N ASP A 118 -26.93 12.88 -0.67
CA ASP A 118 -27.19 11.54 -1.25
C ASP A 118 -25.97 10.88 -1.94
N LYS A 119 -24.77 11.34 -1.60
CA LYS A 119 -23.51 10.78 -2.10
C LYS A 119 -22.60 10.42 -0.94
N ILE A 120 -21.92 9.29 -1.07
CA ILE A 120 -20.90 8.86 -0.13
C ILE A 120 -19.60 9.61 -0.47
N TYR A 121 -19.01 10.19 0.55
CA TYR A 121 -17.69 10.81 0.53
C TYR A 121 -16.73 9.99 1.37
N VAL A 122 -15.44 10.08 1.05
CA VAL A 122 -14.35 9.42 1.76
C VAL A 122 -13.28 10.45 2.12
N ALA A 123 -12.68 10.29 3.29
CA ALA A 123 -11.54 11.08 3.73
C ALA A 123 -10.28 10.66 2.96
N ALA A 124 -10.03 11.30 1.83
CA ALA A 124 -8.92 10.98 0.94
C ALA A 124 -8.57 12.14 0.00
N VAL A 125 -7.33 12.13 -0.47
CA VAL A 125 -6.82 13.01 -1.53
C VAL A 125 -6.29 12.15 -2.69
N GLN A 126 -6.50 12.61 -3.93
CA GLN A 126 -5.93 11.95 -5.09
C GLN A 126 -4.44 12.32 -5.21
N THR A 127 -3.55 11.36 -5.05
CA THR A 127 -2.09 11.56 -5.11
C THR A 127 -1.47 11.17 -6.44
N ASP A 128 -2.20 10.50 -7.33
CA ASP A 128 -1.70 10.08 -8.64
C ASP A 128 -2.83 9.76 -9.63
N GLU A 129 -2.44 9.47 -10.87
CA GLU A 129 -3.33 9.06 -11.96
C GLU A 129 -3.99 7.69 -11.63
N HIS A 130 -5.31 7.60 -11.68
CA HIS A 130 -6.02 6.40 -11.23
C HIS A 130 -6.31 5.37 -12.35
N ARG A 131 -6.41 5.78 -13.61
CA ARG A 131 -6.90 4.97 -14.74
C ARG A 131 -6.20 3.62 -14.86
N LYS A 132 -4.86 3.58 -14.80
CA LYS A 132 -4.11 2.30 -14.92
C LYS A 132 -4.38 1.34 -13.76
N TRP A 133 -4.85 1.86 -12.64
CA TRP A 133 -5.22 1.10 -11.44
C TRP A 133 -6.73 0.99 -11.24
N HIS A 134 -7.54 1.45 -12.20
CA HIS A 134 -8.99 1.38 -12.07
C HIS A 134 -9.46 -0.06 -12.24
N PRO A 135 -10.24 -0.61 -11.27
CA PRO A 135 -10.72 -2.00 -11.31
C PRO A 135 -11.49 -2.40 -12.56
N THR A 136 -12.09 -1.46 -13.31
CA THR A 136 -12.82 -1.73 -14.55
C THR A 136 -11.97 -2.37 -15.64
N TYR A 137 -10.65 -2.24 -15.56
CA TYR A 137 -9.72 -2.84 -16.51
C TYR A 137 -9.27 -4.24 -16.10
N TYR A 138 -9.54 -4.65 -14.86
CA TYR A 138 -9.08 -5.91 -14.27
C TYR A 138 -10.25 -6.88 -14.12
N ASN A 139 -9.96 -8.16 -13.85
CA ASN A 139 -10.97 -9.21 -13.69
C ASN A 139 -11.97 -9.32 -14.86
N THR A 140 -11.54 -8.96 -16.08
CA THR A 140 -12.41 -9.04 -17.26
C THR A 140 -12.70 -10.50 -17.63
N ASP A 141 -13.83 -10.75 -18.30
CA ASP A 141 -14.23 -12.07 -18.77
C ASP A 141 -13.17 -12.77 -19.65
N GLY A 142 -12.30 -11.99 -20.30
CA GLY A 142 -11.20 -12.52 -21.13
C GLY A 142 -9.97 -12.97 -20.36
N LEU A 143 -9.86 -12.70 -19.05
CA LEU A 143 -8.69 -13.03 -18.23
C LEU A 143 -8.37 -14.54 -18.24
N PRO A 144 -9.32 -15.47 -18.01
CA PRO A 144 -9.01 -16.90 -17.97
C PRO A 144 -8.42 -17.42 -19.29
N ALA A 145 -8.91 -16.92 -20.43
CA ALA A 145 -8.38 -17.30 -21.74
C ALA A 145 -6.93 -16.82 -21.96
N ARG A 146 -6.59 -15.63 -21.45
CA ARG A 146 -5.23 -15.08 -21.50
C ARG A 146 -4.26 -15.88 -20.61
N ILE A 147 -4.69 -16.21 -19.39
CA ILE A 147 -3.94 -17.07 -18.47
C ILE A 147 -3.65 -18.41 -19.14
N ASN A 148 -4.68 -19.09 -19.64
CA ASN A 148 -4.53 -20.40 -20.29
C ASN A 148 -3.59 -20.38 -21.49
N ARG A 149 -3.61 -19.29 -22.28
CA ARG A 149 -2.68 -19.12 -23.40
C ARG A 149 -1.24 -19.04 -22.93
N MET A 150 -0.97 -18.24 -21.90
CA MET A 150 0.38 -18.04 -21.37
C MET A 150 0.92 -19.32 -20.72
N LEU A 151 0.09 -20.02 -19.94
CA LEU A 151 0.46 -21.31 -19.33
C LEU A 151 0.78 -22.39 -20.37
N LYS A 152 0.05 -22.43 -21.49
CA LYS A 152 0.36 -23.34 -22.60
C LYS A 152 1.65 -22.97 -23.34
N LYS A 153 1.95 -21.68 -23.44
CA LYS A 153 3.19 -21.18 -24.05
C LYS A 153 4.41 -21.50 -23.20
N HIS A 154 4.28 -21.43 -21.87
CA HIS A 154 5.37 -21.63 -20.91
C HIS A 154 5.02 -22.71 -19.86
N PRO A 155 4.83 -23.97 -20.27
CA PRO A 155 4.25 -25.01 -19.40
C PRO A 155 5.16 -25.45 -18.24
N ARG A 156 6.47 -25.12 -18.31
CA ARG A 156 7.45 -25.50 -17.30
C ARG A 156 7.81 -24.37 -16.32
N ASN A 157 7.32 -23.15 -16.55
CA ASN A 157 7.68 -22.00 -15.73
C ASN A 157 6.70 -21.84 -14.57
N ARG A 158 7.21 -22.03 -13.36
CA ARG A 158 6.39 -22.07 -12.14
C ARG A 158 5.89 -20.69 -11.73
N ILE A 159 6.55 -19.62 -12.14
CA ILE A 159 6.13 -18.25 -11.86
C ILE A 159 4.76 -17.98 -12.50
N TYR A 160 4.54 -18.39 -13.75
CA TYR A 160 3.24 -18.19 -14.39
C TYR A 160 2.10 -18.93 -13.67
N ASN A 161 2.36 -20.11 -13.11
CA ASN A 161 1.37 -20.83 -12.29
C ASN A 161 1.01 -20.04 -11.03
N GLN A 162 2.01 -19.50 -10.33
CA GLN A 162 1.78 -18.64 -9.17
C GLN A 162 1.01 -17.37 -9.57
N LEU A 163 1.39 -16.71 -10.66
CA LEU A 163 0.73 -15.49 -11.11
C LEU A 163 -0.71 -15.73 -11.56
N ALA A 164 -1.01 -16.90 -12.13
CA ALA A 164 -2.38 -17.32 -12.44
C ALA A 164 -3.21 -17.42 -11.15
N LYS A 165 -2.66 -18.07 -10.11
CA LYS A 165 -3.27 -18.12 -8.79
C LYS A 165 -3.50 -16.71 -8.22
N CYS A 166 -2.47 -15.88 -8.20
CA CYS A 166 -2.58 -14.50 -7.70
C CYS A 166 -3.61 -13.66 -8.47
N SER A 167 -3.74 -13.89 -9.78
CA SER A 167 -4.69 -13.19 -10.62
C SER A 167 -6.13 -13.57 -10.32
N LEU A 168 -6.40 -14.86 -10.07
CA LEU A 168 -7.75 -15.40 -9.91
C LEU A 168 -8.24 -15.41 -8.46
N GLU A 169 -7.38 -15.74 -7.51
CA GLU A 169 -7.75 -15.84 -6.09
C GLU A 169 -7.64 -14.50 -5.37
N TYR A 170 -6.55 -13.75 -5.61
CA TYR A 170 -6.29 -12.48 -4.90
C TYR A 170 -6.67 -11.24 -5.72
N SER A 171 -7.18 -11.42 -6.95
CA SER A 171 -7.45 -10.31 -7.88
C SER A 171 -6.23 -9.36 -8.07
N CYS A 172 -5.01 -9.89 -8.01
CA CYS A 172 -3.80 -9.07 -8.01
C CYS A 172 -3.58 -8.40 -9.37
N PHE A 173 -3.63 -7.07 -9.41
CA PHE A 173 -3.53 -6.29 -10.65
C PHE A 173 -2.18 -6.46 -11.35
N THR A 174 -1.08 -6.46 -10.59
CA THR A 174 0.27 -6.64 -11.14
C THR A 174 0.49 -8.09 -11.65
N ALA A 175 -0.19 -9.09 -11.08
CA ALA A 175 -0.18 -10.44 -11.64
C ALA A 175 -1.00 -10.53 -12.93
N GLN A 176 -2.18 -9.89 -12.96
CA GLN A 176 -3.04 -9.87 -14.15
C GLN A 176 -2.38 -9.16 -15.34
N ASN A 177 -1.61 -8.12 -15.07
CA ASN A 177 -0.90 -7.34 -16.09
C ASN A 177 0.13 -8.15 -16.89
N ILE A 178 0.69 -9.22 -16.31
CA ILE A 178 1.49 -10.20 -17.07
C ILE A 178 0.67 -10.86 -18.19
N PHE A 179 -0.59 -11.21 -17.91
CA PHE A 179 -1.46 -11.88 -18.88
C PHE A 179 -2.17 -10.91 -19.83
N TYR A 180 -2.43 -9.68 -19.38
CA TYR A 180 -2.92 -8.62 -20.25
C TYR A 180 -1.83 -8.00 -21.12
N GLN A 181 -0.55 -8.17 -20.77
CA GLN A 181 0.61 -7.55 -21.40
C GLN A 181 0.48 -6.02 -21.47
N ARG A 182 0.43 -5.39 -20.30
CA ARG A 182 0.40 -3.92 -20.16
C ARG A 182 0.91 -3.51 -18.78
N TRP A 183 1.44 -2.30 -18.68
CA TRP A 183 1.73 -1.61 -17.42
C TRP A 183 2.65 -2.40 -16.47
N GLU A 184 2.54 -2.15 -15.17
CA GLU A 184 3.34 -2.82 -14.15
C GLU A 184 2.91 -4.25 -13.90
N ALA A 185 3.89 -5.13 -13.97
CA ALA A 185 3.78 -6.55 -13.71
C ALA A 185 4.67 -6.97 -12.54
N GLY A 186 4.11 -7.78 -11.64
CA GLY A 186 4.81 -8.32 -10.49
C GLY A 186 5.47 -9.67 -10.81
N ILE A 187 6.74 -9.83 -10.46
CA ILE A 187 7.45 -11.12 -10.61
C ILE A 187 7.95 -11.56 -9.23
N PRO A 188 7.26 -12.47 -8.54
CA PRO A 188 7.67 -12.92 -7.22
C PRO A 188 8.87 -13.87 -7.32
N THR A 189 9.83 -13.74 -6.41
CA THR A 189 11.14 -14.41 -6.50
C THR A 189 11.67 -14.99 -5.19
N THR A 190 11.08 -14.65 -4.04
CA THR A 190 11.66 -15.02 -2.74
C THR A 190 10.61 -15.49 -1.72
N CYS A 191 10.90 -16.55 -0.96
CA CYS A 191 10.00 -17.07 0.09
C CYS A 191 10.26 -16.46 1.47
N THR A 192 11.46 -15.93 1.70
CA THR A 192 11.97 -15.47 2.99
C THR A 192 12.08 -13.95 3.05
N CYS A 193 12.01 -13.40 4.26
CA CYS A 193 12.25 -11.98 4.53
C CYS A 193 13.27 -11.85 5.67
N ASN A 194 14.04 -10.77 5.68
CA ASN A 194 14.93 -10.37 6.76
C ASN A 194 14.28 -9.30 7.66
N ALA A 195 12.96 -9.14 7.64
CA ALA A 195 12.21 -8.17 8.45
C ALA A 195 10.87 -8.78 8.90
N ASP A 196 10.41 -8.42 10.10
CA ASP A 196 9.14 -8.87 10.68
C ASP A 196 8.13 -7.72 10.82
N CYS A 197 7.88 -7.00 9.72
CA CYS A 197 7.08 -5.78 9.75
C CYS A 197 5.72 -5.99 10.43
N LEU A 198 5.30 -5.09 11.32
CA LEU A 198 4.01 -5.18 12.03
C LEU A 198 2.80 -5.43 11.11
N GLY A 199 2.73 -4.68 10.01
CA GLY A 199 1.67 -4.79 8.99
C GLY A 199 2.06 -5.64 7.78
N CYS A 200 2.85 -6.71 7.96
CA CYS A 200 3.31 -7.54 6.84
C CYS A 200 2.15 -8.23 6.10
N ILE A 201 1.97 -7.87 4.82
CA ILE A 201 0.87 -8.37 3.99
C ILE A 201 1.14 -9.74 3.34
N SER A 202 2.37 -10.25 3.42
CA SER A 202 2.76 -11.53 2.83
C SER A 202 2.99 -12.65 3.86
N GLU A 203 3.15 -12.29 5.13
CA GLU A 203 3.29 -13.20 6.27
C GLU A 203 2.78 -12.48 7.52
N SER A 204 1.60 -12.85 8.01
CA SER A 204 1.04 -12.17 9.17
C SER A 204 1.76 -12.58 10.45
N HIS A 205 2.14 -11.59 11.25
CA HIS A 205 2.66 -11.78 12.61
C HIS A 205 1.60 -11.48 13.68
N LEU A 206 0.36 -11.26 13.25
CA LEU A 206 -0.81 -11.01 14.06
C LEU A 206 -1.76 -12.21 13.99
N LYS A 207 -2.78 -12.25 14.84
CA LYS A 207 -3.83 -13.30 14.81
C LYS A 207 -4.85 -13.08 13.69
N VAL A 208 -4.39 -12.67 12.51
CA VAL A 208 -5.19 -12.47 11.29
C VAL A 208 -4.45 -13.06 10.09
N ASP A 209 -5.17 -13.48 9.05
CA ASP A 209 -4.52 -14.01 7.85
C ASP A 209 -3.84 -12.91 7.03
N SER A 210 -2.70 -13.25 6.42
CA SER A 210 -2.07 -12.38 5.42
C SER A 210 -2.94 -12.34 4.15
N PRO A 211 -3.16 -11.18 3.52
CA PRO A 211 -4.00 -11.07 2.33
C PRO A 211 -3.44 -11.81 1.11
N GLN A 212 -2.14 -12.11 1.08
CA GLN A 212 -1.49 -12.86 0.00
C GLN A 212 -0.46 -13.83 0.57
N HIS A 213 -0.41 -15.05 0.04
CA HIS A 213 0.57 -16.04 0.48
C HIS A 213 1.87 -15.95 -0.33
N ARG A 214 3.01 -16.12 0.36
CA ARG A 214 4.31 -16.22 -0.30
C ARG A 214 4.41 -17.44 -1.22
N LEU A 215 5.27 -17.32 -2.21
CA LEU A 215 5.84 -18.46 -2.93
C LEU A 215 6.38 -19.52 -1.95
N ASN A 216 6.33 -20.79 -2.36
CA ASN A 216 6.95 -21.91 -1.66
C ASN A 216 8.18 -22.48 -2.38
N PHE A 217 8.70 -21.75 -3.38
CA PHE A 217 9.90 -22.10 -4.14
C PHE A 217 10.67 -20.84 -4.54
N VAL A 218 11.99 -20.98 -4.73
CA VAL A 218 12.83 -19.94 -5.33
C VAL A 218 12.86 -20.18 -6.85
N PRO A 219 12.41 -19.24 -7.69
CA PRO A 219 12.47 -19.39 -9.14
C PRO A 219 13.92 -19.36 -9.67
N THR A 220 14.16 -20.03 -10.79
CA THR A 220 15.47 -19.99 -11.44
C THR A 220 15.67 -18.69 -12.24
N VAL A 221 16.92 -18.39 -12.57
CA VAL A 221 17.26 -17.25 -13.44
C VAL A 221 16.51 -17.34 -14.77
N GLU A 222 16.37 -18.53 -15.34
CA GLU A 222 15.67 -18.78 -16.60
C GLU A 222 14.17 -18.49 -16.47
N GLU A 223 13.52 -18.93 -15.38
CA GLU A 223 12.10 -18.66 -15.14
C GLU A 223 11.83 -17.15 -15.02
N ILE A 224 12.68 -16.43 -14.28
CA ILE A 224 12.58 -14.97 -14.11
C ILE A 224 12.81 -14.25 -15.44
N THR A 225 13.85 -14.68 -16.17
CA THR A 225 14.21 -14.09 -17.47
C THR A 225 13.07 -14.25 -18.48
N GLU A 226 12.49 -15.44 -18.57
CA GLU A 226 11.40 -15.74 -19.50
C GLU A 226 10.18 -14.85 -19.25
N VAL A 227 9.73 -14.72 -17.99
CA VAL A 227 8.60 -13.85 -17.62
C VAL A 227 8.92 -12.38 -17.90
N GLY A 228 10.10 -11.93 -17.47
CA GLY A 228 10.51 -10.54 -17.57
C GLY A 228 10.64 -10.07 -19.02
N ALA A 229 11.35 -10.84 -19.85
CA ALA A 229 11.52 -10.51 -21.26
C ALA A 229 10.20 -10.57 -22.04
N GLU A 230 9.36 -11.59 -21.80
CA GLU A 230 8.05 -11.71 -22.43
C GLU A 230 7.16 -10.50 -22.14
N HIS A 231 7.11 -10.03 -20.88
CA HIS A 231 6.31 -8.87 -20.53
C HIS A 231 6.88 -7.58 -21.12
N LEU A 232 8.16 -7.27 -20.87
CA LEU A 232 8.76 -6.01 -21.32
C LEU A 232 8.76 -5.86 -22.85
N GLN A 233 8.85 -6.97 -23.60
CA GLN A 233 8.85 -6.93 -25.05
C GLN A 233 7.48 -6.55 -25.64
N ASN A 234 6.39 -7.00 -25.00
CA ASN A 234 5.04 -6.94 -25.55
C ASN A 234 4.14 -5.93 -24.83
N ALA A 235 4.45 -5.56 -23.59
CA ALA A 235 3.60 -4.72 -22.77
C ALA A 235 3.65 -3.25 -23.17
N ARG A 236 2.49 -2.63 -23.27
CA ARG A 236 2.37 -1.17 -23.34
C ARG A 236 2.83 -0.56 -22.02
N GLU A 237 3.80 0.37 -22.08
CA GLU A 237 4.35 1.05 -20.89
C GLU A 237 4.79 0.02 -19.83
N GLY A 238 5.47 -1.03 -20.28
CA GLY A 238 5.81 -2.19 -19.48
C GLY A 238 6.80 -1.88 -18.35
N ILE A 239 6.42 -2.27 -17.13
CA ILE A 239 7.31 -2.31 -15.96
C ILE A 239 7.28 -3.74 -15.44
N ILE A 240 8.43 -4.30 -15.07
CA ILE A 240 8.49 -5.47 -14.21
C ILE A 240 8.99 -5.05 -12.84
N SER A 241 8.36 -5.56 -11.80
CA SER A 241 8.68 -5.24 -10.41
C SER A 241 8.92 -6.51 -9.59
N PHE A 242 10.10 -6.62 -9.00
CA PHE A 242 10.36 -7.55 -7.90
C PHE A 242 9.85 -6.96 -6.58
N GLY A 243 9.61 -7.78 -5.57
CA GLY A 243 9.09 -7.38 -4.26
C GLY A 243 7.58 -7.16 -4.23
N GLN A 244 6.81 -8.19 -4.54
CA GLN A 244 5.34 -8.15 -4.53
C GLN A 244 4.74 -8.70 -3.23
N GLY A 245 3.42 -8.51 -3.03
CA GLY A 245 2.71 -9.00 -1.85
C GLY A 245 2.70 -10.54 -1.67
N CYS A 246 3.16 -11.30 -2.67
CA CYS A 246 3.28 -12.77 -2.62
C CYS A 246 4.73 -13.25 -2.52
N GLU A 247 5.64 -12.42 -2.01
CA GLU A 247 7.02 -12.80 -1.68
C GLU A 247 7.53 -12.12 -0.41
N GLY A 248 8.73 -12.51 0.03
CA GLY A 248 9.48 -11.83 1.08
C GLY A 248 10.39 -10.73 0.52
N GLU A 249 11.63 -10.63 1.02
CA GLU A 249 12.58 -9.60 0.59
C GLU A 249 13.35 -10.06 -0.67
N PRO A 250 13.10 -9.47 -1.85
CA PRO A 250 13.74 -9.88 -3.10
C PRO A 250 15.26 -9.72 -3.10
N ALA A 251 15.83 -8.76 -2.34
CA ALA A 251 17.27 -8.58 -2.28
C ALA A 251 18.02 -9.83 -1.77
N LEU A 252 17.37 -10.67 -0.95
CA LEU A 252 17.95 -11.94 -0.51
C LEU A 252 18.18 -12.93 -1.68
N ASN A 253 17.47 -12.76 -2.80
CA ASN A 253 17.69 -13.49 -4.05
C ASN A 253 18.49 -12.67 -5.09
N GLY A 254 19.23 -11.65 -4.62
CA GLY A 254 19.88 -10.65 -5.46
C GLY A 254 20.87 -11.21 -6.48
N ALA A 255 21.56 -12.32 -6.18
CA ALA A 255 22.47 -12.97 -7.13
C ALA A 255 21.73 -13.51 -8.37
N ASN A 256 20.60 -14.20 -8.18
CA ASN A 256 19.80 -14.72 -9.29
C ASN A 256 19.09 -13.59 -10.03
N LEU A 257 18.57 -12.60 -9.29
CA LEU A 257 17.94 -11.42 -9.87
C LEU A 257 18.92 -10.62 -10.74
N ALA A 258 20.15 -10.40 -10.28
CA ALA A 258 21.19 -9.73 -11.08
C ALA A 258 21.45 -10.44 -12.40
N GLN A 259 21.59 -11.77 -12.38
CA GLN A 259 21.76 -12.57 -13.61
C GLN A 259 20.53 -12.49 -14.52
N ALA A 260 19.32 -12.51 -13.95
CA ALA A 260 18.09 -12.40 -14.72
C ALA A 260 17.95 -11.03 -15.37
N ILE A 261 18.26 -9.95 -14.66
CA ILE A 261 18.25 -8.57 -15.20
C ILE A 261 19.17 -8.46 -16.41
N ILE A 262 20.41 -8.97 -16.31
CA ILE A 262 21.38 -8.97 -17.42
C ILE A 262 20.80 -9.71 -18.62
N ARG A 263 20.24 -10.91 -18.42
CA ARG A 263 19.68 -11.73 -19.50
C ARG A 263 18.42 -11.14 -20.12
N ILE A 264 17.57 -10.49 -19.32
CA ILE A 264 16.40 -9.75 -19.82
C ILE A 264 16.88 -8.60 -20.72
N ARG A 265 17.89 -7.85 -20.29
CA ARG A 265 18.44 -6.72 -21.06
C ARG A 265 19.16 -7.15 -22.34
N GLN A 266 19.70 -8.36 -22.39
CA GLN A 266 20.21 -8.96 -23.63
C GLN A 266 19.10 -9.29 -24.64
N GLN A 267 17.86 -9.51 -24.18
CA GLN A 267 16.72 -9.84 -25.04
C GLN A 267 15.87 -8.61 -25.42
N THR A 268 15.80 -7.61 -24.54
CA THR A 268 15.03 -6.39 -24.80
C THR A 268 15.58 -5.17 -24.06
N ALA A 269 15.67 -4.05 -24.78
CA ALA A 269 15.97 -2.73 -24.21
C ALA A 269 14.72 -1.99 -23.73
N LYS A 270 13.52 -2.56 -23.90
CA LYS A 270 12.25 -1.90 -23.58
C LYS A 270 11.94 -1.94 -22.09
N GLY A 271 11.18 -0.94 -21.65
CA GLY A 271 10.48 -0.90 -20.37
C GLY A 271 11.38 -0.81 -19.14
N THR A 272 10.77 -0.72 -17.98
CA THR A 272 11.45 -0.47 -16.70
C THR A 272 11.57 -1.75 -15.88
N ILE A 273 12.73 -2.00 -15.30
CA ILE A 273 12.93 -3.01 -14.26
C ILE A 273 13.02 -2.29 -12.91
N ASN A 274 12.04 -2.55 -12.05
CA ASN A 274 11.90 -1.94 -10.73
C ASN A 274 12.09 -2.99 -9.63
N LEU A 275 12.60 -2.54 -8.49
CA LEU A 275 12.73 -3.33 -7.27
C LEU A 275 11.94 -2.68 -6.15
N ASN A 276 10.95 -3.36 -5.59
CA ASN A 276 10.36 -2.99 -4.29
C ASN A 276 11.13 -3.75 -3.20
N SER A 277 11.63 -3.07 -2.17
CA SER A 277 12.49 -3.69 -1.16
C SER A 277 12.43 -2.95 0.18
N ASN A 278 12.79 -3.62 1.26
CA ASN A 278 13.18 -2.97 2.52
C ASN A 278 14.61 -2.40 2.48
N ALA A 279 15.37 -2.71 1.41
CA ALA A 279 16.75 -2.32 1.16
C ALA A 279 17.77 -2.75 2.23
N GLY A 280 17.39 -3.69 3.09
CA GLY A 280 18.17 -4.18 4.23
C GLY A 280 19.20 -5.26 3.90
N TYR A 281 19.47 -5.56 2.63
CA TYR A 281 20.49 -6.52 2.24
C TYR A 281 21.43 -5.94 1.16
N TRP A 282 22.51 -5.33 1.64
CA TRP A 282 23.47 -4.56 0.84
C TRP A 282 23.98 -5.31 -0.39
N ASP A 283 24.46 -6.55 -0.23
CA ASP A 283 25.07 -7.29 -1.33
C ASP A 283 24.08 -7.57 -2.46
N GLY A 284 22.83 -7.88 -2.11
CA GLY A 284 21.76 -8.09 -3.08
C GLY A 284 21.37 -6.80 -3.81
N ILE A 285 21.17 -5.70 -3.08
CA ILE A 285 20.87 -4.40 -3.70
C ILE A 285 21.98 -3.98 -4.64
N LYS A 286 23.23 -4.04 -4.18
CA LYS A 286 24.40 -3.69 -4.97
C LYS A 286 24.47 -4.50 -6.26
N ALA A 287 24.32 -5.82 -6.16
CA ALA A 287 24.38 -6.72 -7.32
C ALA A 287 23.30 -6.38 -8.37
N MET A 288 22.07 -6.09 -7.94
CA MET A 288 20.98 -5.73 -8.86
C MET A 288 21.15 -4.33 -9.46
N CYS A 289 21.65 -3.36 -8.68
CA CYS A 289 21.99 -2.03 -9.21
C CYS A 289 23.05 -2.13 -10.31
N ASP A 290 24.14 -2.87 -10.05
CA ASP A 290 25.22 -3.10 -11.01
C ASP A 290 24.76 -3.88 -12.26
N ALA A 291 23.70 -4.69 -12.14
CA ALA A 291 23.13 -5.48 -13.23
C ALA A 291 22.24 -4.67 -14.19
N GLY A 292 21.84 -3.44 -13.84
CA GLY A 292 21.03 -2.57 -14.69
C GLY A 292 19.56 -2.46 -14.29
N LEU A 293 19.25 -2.48 -12.99
CA LEU A 293 17.98 -1.96 -12.48
C LEU A 293 17.75 -0.51 -12.96
N ASN A 294 16.49 -0.13 -13.19
CA ASN A 294 16.14 1.23 -13.57
C ASN A 294 15.58 2.04 -12.39
N ALA A 295 14.83 1.38 -11.51
CA ALA A 295 14.18 2.02 -10.37
C ALA A 295 14.23 1.12 -9.14
N MET A 296 14.22 1.76 -7.98
CA MET A 296 14.12 1.10 -6.69
C MET A 296 13.13 1.84 -5.80
N ARG A 297 12.18 1.10 -5.24
CA ARG A 297 11.20 1.59 -4.27
C ARG A 297 11.50 1.00 -2.90
N VAL A 298 11.89 1.85 -1.96
CA VAL A 298 12.25 1.46 -0.60
C VAL A 298 11.08 1.68 0.34
N THR A 299 10.60 0.64 1.01
CA THR A 299 9.47 0.76 1.95
C THR A 299 9.93 1.30 3.29
N ILE A 300 9.29 2.39 3.75
CA ILE A 300 9.62 3.05 5.00
C ILE A 300 8.33 3.42 5.75
N PHE A 301 8.30 3.13 7.05
CA PHE A 301 7.20 3.55 7.93
C PHE A 301 7.53 4.89 8.60
N SER A 302 8.76 5.00 9.10
CA SER A 302 9.30 6.20 9.73
C SER A 302 10.78 6.35 9.37
N CYS A 303 11.23 7.59 9.25
CA CYS A 303 12.66 7.93 9.10
C CYS A 303 13.37 8.09 10.46
N ASP A 304 12.62 8.07 11.56
CA ASP A 304 13.17 7.96 12.90
C ASP A 304 13.64 6.52 13.18
N GLN A 305 14.79 6.38 13.84
CA GLN A 305 15.45 5.09 14.04
C GLN A 305 14.66 4.16 14.97
N GLU A 306 14.03 4.68 16.02
CA GLU A 306 13.26 3.89 16.98
C GLU A 306 11.95 3.45 16.34
N ASN A 307 11.22 4.38 15.73
CA ASN A 307 9.97 4.08 15.03
C ASN A 307 10.18 3.12 13.85
N TYR A 308 11.28 3.29 13.09
CA TYR A 308 11.69 2.36 12.05
C TYR A 308 11.88 0.93 12.60
N ASN A 309 12.62 0.78 13.70
CA ASN A 309 12.91 -0.53 14.30
C ASN A 309 11.66 -1.18 14.88
N ASN A 310 10.79 -0.40 15.53
CA ASN A 310 9.55 -0.89 16.10
C ASN A 310 8.60 -1.42 15.03
N TYR A 311 8.50 -0.73 13.88
CA TYR A 311 7.63 -1.16 12.79
C TYR A 311 8.24 -2.30 11.97
N HIS A 312 9.44 -2.10 11.42
CA HIS A 312 10.02 -3.03 10.44
C HIS A 312 10.67 -4.25 11.08
N ARG A 313 11.10 -4.14 12.35
CA ARG A 313 11.76 -5.21 13.10
C ARG A 313 12.86 -5.89 12.27
N PRO A 314 13.89 -5.12 11.87
CA PRO A 314 14.90 -5.61 10.96
C PRO A 314 15.72 -6.74 11.61
N ARG A 315 16.04 -7.78 10.82
CA ARG A 315 16.92 -8.88 11.22
C ARG A 315 18.26 -8.71 10.51
N ASN A 316 19.30 -8.37 11.28
CA ASN A 316 20.68 -8.21 10.81
C ASN A 316 20.92 -7.03 9.84
N TYR A 317 20.14 -5.95 9.94
CA TYR A 317 20.41 -4.69 9.27
C TYR A 317 19.82 -3.51 10.06
N ALA A 318 20.23 -2.29 9.75
CA ALA A 318 19.72 -1.06 10.37
C ALA A 318 19.24 -0.05 9.31
N LEU A 319 18.60 1.04 9.75
CA LEU A 319 18.17 2.13 8.86
C LEU A 319 19.37 2.77 8.14
N GLU A 320 20.57 2.75 8.74
CA GLU A 320 21.77 3.25 8.08
C GLU A 320 22.18 2.42 6.86
N ASP A 321 21.97 1.10 6.89
CA ASP A 321 22.20 0.24 5.72
C ASP A 321 21.22 0.57 4.58
N VAL A 322 19.98 0.94 4.94
CA VAL A 322 18.95 1.40 3.99
C VAL A 322 19.35 2.71 3.32
N LYS A 323 19.85 3.69 4.07
CA LYS A 323 20.39 4.94 3.52
C LYS A 323 21.55 4.69 2.58
N LYS A 324 22.49 3.82 2.98
CA LYS A 324 23.63 3.42 2.14
C LYS A 324 23.17 2.79 0.82
N ALA A 325 22.17 1.90 0.86
CA ALA A 325 21.58 1.28 -0.32
C ALA A 325 20.88 2.31 -1.24
N ILE A 326 20.13 3.25 -0.68
CA ILE A 326 19.49 4.36 -1.42
C ILE A 326 20.53 5.20 -2.15
N ASN A 327 21.56 5.66 -1.44
CA ASN A 327 22.60 6.50 -2.05
C ASN A 327 23.37 5.76 -3.13
N TYR A 328 23.68 4.48 -2.92
CA TYR A 328 24.33 3.68 -3.95
C TYR A 328 23.48 3.52 -5.22
N ALA A 329 22.18 3.30 -5.08
CA ALA A 329 21.26 3.24 -6.21
C ALA A 329 21.20 4.60 -6.95
N GLY A 330 21.14 5.71 -6.20
CA GLY A 330 21.21 7.06 -6.75
C GLY A 330 22.50 7.33 -7.54
N ASP A 331 23.66 6.97 -6.98
CA ASP A 331 24.98 7.10 -7.63
C ASP A 331 25.07 6.29 -8.93
N LYS A 332 24.29 5.21 -9.05
CA LYS A 332 24.16 4.37 -10.25
C LYS A 332 23.14 4.89 -11.24
N GLY A 333 22.50 6.03 -10.97
CA GLY A 333 21.52 6.67 -11.83
C GLY A 333 20.12 6.03 -11.77
N LEU A 334 19.82 5.21 -10.76
CA LEU A 334 18.48 4.64 -10.61
C LEU A 334 17.52 5.69 -10.06
N ARG A 335 16.27 5.63 -10.50
CA ARG A 335 15.21 6.41 -9.86
C ARG A 335 14.80 5.75 -8.55
N VAL A 336 15.20 6.35 -7.44
CA VAL A 336 14.86 5.87 -6.08
C VAL A 336 13.60 6.55 -5.57
N SER A 337 12.64 5.78 -5.07
CA SER A 337 11.41 6.28 -4.44
C SER A 337 11.23 5.69 -3.05
N LEU A 338 10.70 6.46 -2.10
CA LEU A 338 10.22 5.95 -0.83
C LEU A 338 8.77 5.48 -0.97
N ASN A 339 8.45 4.27 -0.55
CA ASN A 339 7.09 3.81 -0.32
C ASN A 339 6.75 4.10 1.14
N LEU A 340 6.25 5.30 1.39
CA LEU A 340 5.90 5.79 2.73
C LEU A 340 4.57 5.18 3.15
N LEU A 341 4.62 4.38 4.22
CA LEU A 341 3.44 3.71 4.77
C LEU A 341 2.57 4.70 5.57
N THR A 342 1.67 5.37 4.86
CA THR A 342 0.89 6.52 5.34
C THR A 342 -0.18 6.12 6.35
N PHE A 343 -0.18 6.81 7.48
CA PHE A 343 -1.12 6.63 8.59
C PHE A 343 -1.50 7.98 9.21
N PRO A 344 -2.75 8.47 9.01
CA PRO A 344 -3.21 9.72 9.59
C PRO A 344 -3.07 9.76 11.12
N GLY A 345 -2.49 10.84 11.63
CA GLY A 345 -2.13 11.06 13.02
C GLY A 345 -0.84 10.38 13.48
N PHE A 346 -0.07 9.83 12.54
CA PHE A 346 1.31 9.36 12.78
C PHE A 346 2.26 9.97 11.74
N THR A 347 2.07 9.66 10.46
CA THR A 347 3.03 10.08 9.42
C THR A 347 3.05 11.58 9.16
N ASP A 348 1.96 12.26 9.52
CA ASP A 348 1.73 13.70 9.42
C ASP A 348 1.99 14.45 10.73
N ARG A 349 2.69 13.84 11.69
CA ARG A 349 3.17 14.56 12.87
C ARG A 349 4.39 15.42 12.53
N GLU A 350 4.51 16.57 13.19
CA GLU A 350 5.62 17.51 12.97
C GLU A 350 7.01 16.84 13.07
N ASP A 351 7.21 15.96 14.06
CA ASP A 351 8.45 15.21 14.27
C ASP A 351 8.74 14.19 13.16
N GLU A 352 7.72 13.43 12.73
CA GLU A 352 7.87 12.50 11.60
C GLU A 352 8.14 13.22 10.26
N ILE A 353 7.53 14.39 10.06
CA ILE A 353 7.76 15.24 8.88
C ILE A 353 9.19 15.79 8.88
N GLU A 354 9.68 16.30 10.01
CA GLU A 354 11.05 16.82 10.15
C GLU A 354 12.07 15.71 9.82
N GLN A 355 11.87 14.51 10.38
CA GLN A 355 12.75 13.36 10.11
C GLN A 355 12.69 12.92 8.64
N LEU A 356 11.50 12.97 8.02
CA LEU A 356 11.35 12.65 6.60
C LEU A 356 12.05 13.69 5.71
N LEU A 357 11.92 14.99 6.01
CA LEU A 357 12.59 16.08 5.30
C LEU A 357 14.11 15.97 5.40
N ASP A 358 14.64 15.73 6.61
CA ASP A 358 16.06 15.50 6.83
C ASP A 358 16.57 14.27 6.04
N PHE A 359 15.78 13.19 6.05
CA PHE A 359 16.10 11.98 5.32
C PHE A 359 16.17 12.21 3.82
N VAL A 360 15.17 12.85 3.21
CA VAL A 360 15.19 13.10 1.76
C VAL A 360 16.16 14.20 1.35
N GLY A 361 16.51 15.12 2.25
CA GLY A 361 17.53 16.13 2.03
C GLY A 361 18.95 15.57 2.01
N LYS A 362 19.21 14.51 2.78
CA LYS A 362 20.53 13.86 2.90
C LYS A 362 20.73 12.66 1.97
N ASN A 363 19.66 12.12 1.39
CA ASN A 363 19.71 10.90 0.59
C ASN A 363 19.12 11.12 -0.80
N GLN A 364 19.59 10.37 -1.81
CA GLN A 364 19.17 10.53 -3.21
C GLN A 364 17.76 9.96 -3.50
N VAL A 365 16.74 10.55 -2.89
CA VAL A 365 15.33 10.20 -3.08
C VAL A 365 14.70 11.10 -4.14
N HIS A 366 14.05 10.50 -5.13
CA HIS A 366 13.43 11.22 -6.25
C HIS A 366 11.92 11.38 -6.09
N ALA A 367 11.28 10.49 -5.32
CA ALA A 367 9.85 10.54 -5.07
C ALA A 367 9.47 9.93 -3.72
N ILE A 368 8.42 10.46 -3.11
CA ILE A 368 7.68 9.86 -2.00
C ILE A 368 6.36 9.33 -2.58
N GLN A 369 6.21 8.01 -2.54
CA GLN A 369 5.01 7.29 -2.93
C GLN A 369 4.17 7.02 -1.68
N PHE A 370 3.04 7.68 -1.56
CA PHE A 370 2.13 7.49 -0.43
C PHE A 370 1.39 6.16 -0.59
N ARG A 371 1.53 5.29 0.41
CA ARG A 371 0.88 3.99 0.45
C ARG A 371 0.10 3.86 1.74
N ASN A 372 -1.22 3.81 1.65
CA ASN A 372 -2.07 3.60 2.82
C ASN A 372 -1.62 2.34 3.57
N LEU A 373 -1.27 2.50 4.85
CA LEU A 373 -0.85 1.41 5.69
C LEU A 373 -2.03 0.47 6.00
N ASN A 374 -1.88 -0.79 5.63
CA ASN A 374 -2.83 -1.85 5.90
C ASN A 374 -2.60 -2.45 7.28
N ILE A 375 -3.33 -1.97 8.29
CA ILE A 375 -3.26 -2.47 9.66
C ILE A 375 -4.50 -2.05 10.43
N ASP A 376 -4.84 -2.79 11.48
CA ASP A 376 -5.77 -2.35 12.50
C ASP A 376 -5.25 -1.03 13.14
N PRO A 377 -6.03 0.07 13.06
CA PRO A 377 -5.61 1.35 13.61
C PRO A 377 -5.33 1.34 15.12
N ASP A 378 -6.14 0.63 15.90
CA ASP A 378 -6.01 0.60 17.37
C ASP A 378 -4.76 -0.19 17.75
N TYR A 379 -4.55 -1.34 17.10
CA TYR A 379 -3.33 -2.13 17.29
C TYR A 379 -2.06 -1.33 16.97
N LEU A 380 -2.04 -0.57 15.87
CA LEU A 380 -0.87 0.24 15.51
C LEU A 380 -0.60 1.32 16.57
N LEU A 381 -1.64 2.06 16.98
CA LEU A 381 -1.48 3.17 17.93
C LEU A 381 -1.00 2.72 19.31
N GLU A 382 -1.35 1.50 19.72
CA GLU A 382 -0.79 0.88 20.94
C GLU A 382 0.74 0.66 20.85
N GLN A 383 1.28 0.43 19.65
CA GLN A 383 2.72 0.22 19.45
C GLN A 383 3.50 1.53 19.33
N PHE A 384 2.83 2.65 19.01
CA PHE A 384 3.45 3.96 18.79
C PHE A 384 2.78 5.09 19.61
N PRO A 385 2.81 5.01 20.95
CA PRO A 385 2.21 6.03 21.80
C PRO A 385 3.02 7.34 21.82
N GLY A 386 2.32 8.47 21.91
CA GLY A 386 2.95 9.80 21.95
C GLY A 386 3.40 10.30 20.57
N GLY A 387 4.18 11.39 20.53
CA GLY A 387 4.70 12.03 19.31
C GLY A 387 4.31 13.50 19.18
N GLY A 388 4.77 14.13 18.10
CA GLY A 388 4.41 15.50 17.72
C GLY A 388 2.92 15.67 17.38
N GLN A 389 2.49 16.92 17.20
CA GLN A 389 1.12 17.23 16.79
C GLN A 389 0.93 16.90 15.30
N PRO A 390 -0.17 16.24 14.90
CA PRO A 390 -0.45 15.99 13.50
C PRO A 390 -0.94 17.27 12.80
N VAL A 391 -0.34 17.59 11.65
CA VAL A 391 -0.74 18.73 10.80
C VAL A 391 -1.78 18.35 9.73
N GLY A 392 -2.18 17.08 9.69
CA GLY A 392 -3.05 16.51 8.67
C GLY A 392 -2.29 16.08 7.42
N ILE A 393 -2.78 15.05 6.73
CA ILE A 393 -2.13 14.49 5.54
C ILE A 393 -1.99 15.52 4.41
N ASN A 394 -3.01 16.38 4.21
CA ASN A 394 -2.93 17.48 3.24
C ASN A 394 -1.86 18.51 3.64
N GLY A 395 -1.77 18.84 4.94
CA GLY A 395 -0.74 19.74 5.48
C GLY A 395 0.67 19.17 5.28
N MET A 396 0.88 17.89 5.58
CA MET A 396 2.13 17.18 5.31
C MET A 396 2.51 17.26 3.83
N MET A 397 1.57 17.00 2.91
CA MET A 397 1.85 17.09 1.47
C MET A 397 2.26 18.50 1.04
N HIS A 398 1.62 19.53 1.60
CA HIS A 398 1.96 20.92 1.32
C HIS A 398 3.38 21.24 1.81
N ILE A 399 3.72 20.88 3.05
CA ILE A 399 5.06 21.08 3.63
C ILE A 399 6.12 20.37 2.79
N LEU A 400 5.90 19.10 2.40
CA LEU A 400 6.85 18.35 1.58
C LEU A 400 7.05 19.00 0.19
N GLN A 401 6.01 19.59 -0.40
CA GLN A 401 6.13 20.31 -1.67
C GLN A 401 6.91 21.62 -1.55
N GLU A 402 6.79 22.31 -0.42
CA GLU A 402 7.48 23.58 -0.17
C GLU A 402 8.96 23.37 0.22
N GLU A 403 9.22 22.43 1.11
CA GLU A 403 10.54 22.20 1.71
C GLU A 403 11.41 21.19 0.92
N ALA A 404 10.80 20.31 0.13
CA ALA A 404 11.49 19.35 -0.73
C ALA A 404 10.94 19.33 -2.18
N PRO A 405 10.89 20.48 -2.88
CA PRO A 405 10.23 20.62 -4.19
C PRO A 405 10.82 19.73 -5.30
N GLN A 406 12.06 19.26 -5.12
CA GLN A 406 12.73 18.32 -6.02
C GLN A 406 12.20 16.87 -5.91
N VAL A 407 11.54 16.53 -4.80
CA VAL A 407 11.01 15.20 -4.52
C VAL A 407 9.56 15.12 -4.97
N LYS A 408 9.25 14.24 -5.92
CA LYS A 408 7.89 14.10 -6.42
C LYS A 408 6.99 13.40 -5.40
N LEU A 409 5.78 13.90 -5.22
CA LEU A 409 4.73 13.23 -4.44
C LEU A 409 3.85 12.41 -5.38
N THR A 410 3.80 11.09 -5.20
CA THR A 410 3.04 10.17 -6.07
C THR A 410 2.42 9.00 -5.28
N SER A 411 1.84 8.00 -5.96
CA SER A 411 1.27 6.79 -5.31
C SER A 411 1.97 5.50 -5.71
N TYR A 412 2.54 5.42 -6.91
CA TYR A 412 3.09 4.18 -7.46
C TYR A 412 4.25 4.43 -8.42
N THR A 413 4.90 3.35 -8.87
CA THR A 413 6.03 3.40 -9.80
C THR A 413 5.58 3.76 -11.21
N HIS A 414 6.09 4.86 -11.75
CA HIS A 414 5.92 5.20 -13.17
C HIS A 414 7.00 4.53 -14.04
N PRO A 415 6.87 4.50 -15.37
CA PRO A 415 8.02 4.18 -16.22
C PRO A 415 9.18 5.15 -15.97
N VAL A 416 10.41 4.65 -16.09
CA VAL A 416 11.61 5.47 -16.21
C VAL A 416 11.86 5.67 -17.71
N GLU A 417 12.07 6.92 -18.11
CA GLU A 417 12.33 7.31 -19.50
C GLU A 417 13.75 6.95 -19.96
#